data_AF-A0A1G7VGT8-F1
#
_entry.id   AF-A0A1G7VGT8-F1
#
_cell.length_a   1.000
_cell.length_b   1.000
_cell.length_c   1.000
_cell.angle_alpha   90.00
_cell.angle_beta   90.00
_cell.angle_gamma   90.00
#
_symmetry.space_group_name_H-M   'P 1'
#
loop_
_entity.id
_entity.type
_entity.pdbx_description
1 polymer ?
#
loop_
_entity_poly.entity_id
_entity_poly.type
_entity_poly.pdbx_seq_one_letter_code
_entity_poly.pdbx_strand_id
1 'polypeptide(L)' 'ATNAGQIKTGAPSRTDRIAKYNQLLRIEDQLGELAQYNGLKSFYNLKR' A
#
# COMPACT_ATOMS: atom_id res chain seq x y z
N ALA A 1 0.41 -9.66 -3.24
CA ALA A 1 0.84 -10.99 -2.75
C ALA A 1 -0.12 -11.52 -1.69
N THR A 2 -0.18 -10.93 -0.49
CA THR A 2 -1.05 -11.40 0.60
C THR A 2 -2.30 -10.54 0.82
N ASN A 3 -2.48 -9.45 0.04
CA ASN A 3 -3.56 -8.47 0.21
C ASN A 3 -3.72 -7.99 1.67
N ALA A 4 -2.60 -7.76 2.35
CA ALA A 4 -2.56 -7.40 3.78
C ALA A 4 -3.28 -6.08 4.12
N GLY A 5 -3.49 -5.19 3.15
CA GLY A 5 -4.23 -3.93 3.31
C GLY A 5 -3.48 -2.79 4.00
N GLN A 6 -2.39 -3.08 4.71
CA GLN A 6 -1.56 -2.10 5.40
C GLN A 6 -0.07 -2.42 5.27
N ILE A 7 0.76 -1.38 5.27
CA ILE A 7 2.22 -1.48 5.30
C ILE A 7 2.79 -0.32 6.11
N LYS A 8 3.80 -0.60 6.95
CA LYS A 8 4.58 0.43 7.64
C LYS A 8 6.00 0.39 7.11
N THR A 9 6.42 1.43 6.40
CA THR A 9 7.71 1.42 5.69
C THR A 9 8.53 2.70 5.85
N GLY A 10 8.31 3.45 6.93
CA GLY A 10 9.06 4.67 7.27
C GLY A 10 8.38 5.96 6.82
N ALA A 11 9.08 7.08 6.98
CA ALA A 11 8.64 8.39 6.48
C ALA A 11 9.00 8.54 4.99
N PRO A 12 8.40 9.49 4.25
CA PRO A 12 8.76 9.77 2.85
C PRO A 12 10.08 10.57 2.75
N SER A 13 11.13 10.04 3.37
CA SER A 13 12.48 10.57 3.32
C SER A 13 13.46 9.40 3.27
N ARG A 14 14.66 9.64 2.72
CA ARG A 14 15.70 8.63 2.46
C ARG A 14 15.31 7.62 1.38
N THR A 15 16.27 7.32 0.51
CA THR A 15 16.06 6.50 -0.69
C THR A 15 15.57 5.08 -0.38
N ASP A 16 16.04 4.47 0.71
CA ASP A 16 15.66 3.11 1.11
C ASP A 16 14.17 2.97 1.42
N ARG A 17 13.55 4.02 1.97
CA ARG A 17 12.11 4.07 2.27
C ARG A 17 11.30 4.46 1.05
N ILE A 18 11.75 5.49 0.33
CA ILE A 18 11.12 5.95 -0.92
C ILE A 18 11.04 4.83 -1.96
N ALA A 19 12.07 3.98 -2.07
CA ALA A 19 12.05 2.84 -2.98
C ALA A 19 10.86 1.90 -2.77
N LYS A 20 10.36 1.75 -1.53
CA LYS A 20 9.19 0.94 -1.20
C LYS A 20 7.90 1.60 -1.69
N TYR A 21 7.74 2.91 -1.49
CA TYR A 21 6.62 3.67 -2.04
C TYR A 21 6.61 3.67 -3.57
N ASN A 22 7.77 3.88 -4.21
CA ASN A 22 7.91 3.83 -5.67
C ASN A 22 7.61 2.44 -6.25
N GLN A 23 7.86 1.37 -5.49
CA GLN A 23 7.44 0.04 -5.89
C GLN A 23 5.91 -0.13 -5.82
N LEU A 24 5.25 0.46 -4.82
CA LEU A 24 3.78 0.43 -4.73
C LEU A 24 3.14 1.20 -5.88
N LEU A 25 3.68 2.38 -6.24
CA LEU A 25 3.22 3.14 -7.41
C LEU A 25 3.35 2.34 -8.70
N ARG A 26 4.46 1.63 -8.90
CA ARG A 26 4.64 0.74 -10.07
C ARG A 26 3.68 -0.45 -10.06
N ILE A 27 3.36 -1.00 -8.90
CA ILE A 27 2.38 -2.11 -8.79
C ILE A 27 0.96 -1.60 -9.08
N GLU A 28 0.61 -0.41 -8.59
CA GLU A 28 -0.68 0.23 -8.87
C GLU A 28 -0.83 0.50 -10.38
N ASP A 29 0.19 1.08 -11.02
CA ASP A 29 0.23 1.31 -12.47
C ASP A 29 0.10 -0.01 -13.28
N GLN A 30 0.79 -1.07 -12.86
CA GLN A 30 0.68 -2.40 -13.48
C GLN A 30 -0.71 -3.04 -13.35
N LEU A 31 -1.43 -2.77 -12.26
CA LEU A 31 -2.78 -3.28 -12.03
C LEU A 31 -3.84 -2.46 -12.79
N GLY A 32 -3.58 -1.19 -13.06
CA GLY A 32 -4.50 -0.28 -13.75
C GLY A 32 -5.87 -0.27 -13.08
N GLU A 33 -6.93 -0.51 -13.86
CA GLU A 33 -8.32 -0.55 -13.39
C GLU A 33 -8.61 -1.63 -12.33
N LEU A 34 -7.72 -2.61 -12.15
CA LEU A 34 -7.85 -3.66 -11.13
C LEU A 34 -7.27 -3.23 -9.77
N ALA A 35 -6.56 -2.11 -9.69
CA ALA A 35 -5.98 -1.62 -8.44
C ALA A 35 -7.09 -1.21 -7.44
N GLN A 36 -6.91 -1.56 -6.17
CA GLN A 36 -7.86 -1.24 -5.10
C GLN A 36 -7.17 -0.64 -3.88
N TYR A 37 -7.60 0.56 -3.48
CA TYR A 37 -7.21 1.20 -2.22
C TYR A 37 -8.38 1.19 -1.23
N ASN A 38 -8.32 0.31 -0.24
CA ASN A 38 -9.42 0.07 0.69
C ASN A 38 -9.52 1.11 1.84
N GLY A 39 -8.52 1.97 2.03
CA GLY A 39 -8.53 3.00 3.07
C GLY A 39 -8.89 2.45 4.44
N LEU A 40 -9.90 3.05 5.10
CA LEU A 40 -10.40 2.59 6.41
C LEU A 40 -10.96 1.16 6.39
N LYS A 41 -11.42 0.65 5.24
CA LYS A 41 -11.91 -0.73 5.12
C LYS A 41 -10.80 -1.77 5.27
N SER A 42 -9.52 -1.37 5.21
CA SER A 42 -8.38 -2.25 5.50
C SER A 42 -8.32 -2.69 6.97
N PHE A 43 -9.05 -2.05 7.89
CA PHE A 43 -9.17 -2.44 9.30
C PHE A 43 -10.32 -3.45 9.51
N TYR A 44 -10.30 -4.55 8.77
CA TYR A 44 -11.32 -5.62 8.84
C TYR A 44 -11.36 -6.33 10.21
N ASN A 45 -10.36 -6.10 11.06
CA ASN A 45 -10.24 -6.66 12.39
C ASN A 45 -10.88 -5.80 13.50
N LEU A 46 -11.37 -4.59 13.18
CA LEU A 46 -12.04 -3.73 14.15
C LEU A 46 -13.56 -3.93 14.08
N LYS A 47 -14.18 -4.22 15.23
CA LYS A 47 -15.64 -4.17 15.38
C LYS A 47 -16.05 -2.72 15.67
N ARG A 48 -17.19 -2.31 15.13
CA ARG A 48 -17.84 -1.05 15.52
C ARG A 48 -18.38 -1.13 16.94
#